data_AF-A0A238Y5G1-F1
#
_entry.id   AF-A0A238Y5G1-F1
#
_cell.length_a   1.000
_cell.length_b   1.000
_cell.length_c   1.000
_cell.angle_alpha   90.00
_cell.angle_beta   90.00
_cell.angle_gamma   90.00
#
_symmetry.space_group_name_H-M   'P 1'
#
loop_
_entity.id
_entity.type
_entity.pdbx_description
1 polymer ?
#
loop_
_entity_poly.entity_id
_entity_poly.type
_entity_poly.pdbx_seq_one_letter_code
_entity_poly.pdbx_strand_id
1 'polypeptide(L)'
;MPDLRRLPPGQTAVPFAVSERHTGFDTLDVVTQQGTSHHYSRSPDGRVRYNYSNFRFLWPSECDLMGRLAGLILRQRTADWKGSPFTAESTDHVSIWRK
;
A
#
# COMPACT_ATOMS: atom_id res chain seq x y z
N MET A 1 -2.14 2.35 -1.38
CA MET A 1 -3.36 1.50 -1.31
C MET A 1 -3.02 0.11 -1.84
N PRO A 2 -3.64 -0.98 -1.35
CA PRO A 2 -3.34 -2.32 -1.89
C PRO A 2 -3.86 -2.44 -3.33
N ASP A 3 -3.08 -3.06 -4.20
CA ASP A 3 -3.42 -3.20 -5.63
C ASP A 3 -4.26 -4.47 -5.88
N LEU A 4 -5.43 -4.56 -5.21
CA LEU A 4 -6.25 -5.78 -5.17
C LEU A 4 -6.80 -6.21 -6.54
N ARG A 5 -6.90 -5.30 -7.51
CA ARG A 5 -7.29 -5.64 -8.89
C ARG A 5 -6.29 -6.59 -9.56
N ARG A 6 -5.06 -6.66 -9.05
CA ARG A 6 -3.98 -7.54 -9.52
C ARG A 6 -3.82 -8.80 -8.66
N LEU A 7 -4.74 -9.04 -7.71
CA LEU A 7 -4.79 -10.24 -6.87
C LEU A 7 -6.04 -11.08 -7.22
N PRO A 8 -6.03 -11.83 -8.33
CA PRO A 8 -7.14 -12.72 -8.68
C PRO A 8 -7.31 -13.86 -7.66
N PRO A 9 -8.49 -14.50 -7.60
CA PRO A 9 -8.73 -15.63 -6.71
C PRO A 9 -7.66 -16.73 -6.84
N GLY A 10 -7.13 -17.18 -5.70
CA GLY A 10 -6.08 -18.20 -5.63
C GLY A 10 -4.64 -17.65 -5.71
N GLN A 11 -4.45 -16.38 -6.05
CA GLN A 11 -3.15 -15.71 -5.97
C GLN A 11 -2.92 -15.17 -4.55
N THR A 12 -1.68 -15.27 -4.07
CA THR A 12 -1.31 -14.86 -2.71
C THR A 12 -0.37 -13.67 -2.66
N ALA A 13 0.21 -13.26 -3.79
CA ALA A 13 1.21 -12.19 -3.87
C ALA A 13 0.93 -11.21 -5.03
N VAL A 14 1.21 -9.93 -4.83
CA VAL A 14 1.13 -8.87 -5.86
C VAL A 14 2.51 -8.26 -6.07
N PRO A 15 3.19 -8.50 -7.21
CA PRO A 15 4.47 -7.85 -7.49
C PRO A 15 4.27 -6.37 -7.79
N PHE A 16 5.06 -5.49 -7.16
CA PHE A 16 5.06 -4.05 -7.45
C PHE A 16 6.36 -3.57 -8.09
N ALA A 17 7.44 -4.35 -8.00
CA ALA A 17 8.70 -4.07 -8.67
C ALA A 17 9.35 -5.37 -9.15
N VAL A 18 9.70 -5.45 -10.43
CA VAL A 18 10.46 -6.57 -10.99
C VAL A 18 11.54 -6.01 -11.89
N SER A 19 12.78 -6.16 -11.47
CA SER A 19 13.99 -5.76 -12.19
C SER A 19 15.12 -6.71 -11.86
N GLU A 20 16.23 -6.62 -12.59
CA GLU A 20 17.44 -7.40 -12.30
C GLU A 20 17.99 -7.16 -10.88
N ARG A 21 17.86 -5.92 -10.39
CA ARG A 21 18.43 -5.49 -9.10
C ARG A 21 17.46 -5.53 -7.93
N HIS A 22 16.16 -5.55 -8.20
CA HIS A 22 15.13 -5.52 -7.16
C HIS A 22 13.87 -6.26 -7.59
N THR A 23 13.42 -7.17 -6.74
CA THR A 23 12.11 -7.81 -6.80
C THR A 23 11.35 -7.48 -5.53
N GLY A 24 10.19 -6.83 -5.67
CA GLY A 24 9.29 -6.44 -4.60
C GLY A 24 7.89 -6.95 -4.83
N PHE A 25 7.29 -7.61 -3.83
CA PHE A 25 5.91 -8.08 -3.87
C PHE A 25 5.27 -8.07 -2.49
N ASP A 26 3.96 -7.85 -2.44
CA ASP A 26 3.18 -7.90 -1.22
C ASP A 26 2.38 -9.20 -1.16
N THR A 27 2.41 -9.92 -0.05
CA THR A 27 1.41 -10.96 0.26
C THR A 27 0.32 -10.37 1.12
N LEU A 28 -0.94 -10.69 0.83
CA LEU A 28 -2.10 -10.07 1.47
C LEU A 28 -3.06 -11.14 2.01
N ASP A 29 -3.51 -10.95 3.24
CA ASP A 29 -4.75 -11.53 3.73
C ASP A 29 -5.83 -10.46 3.63
N VAL A 30 -6.73 -10.64 2.65
CA VAL A 30 -7.80 -9.67 2.36
C VAL A 30 -8.91 -9.66 3.43
N VAL A 31 -9.02 -10.70 4.26
CA VAL A 31 -10.01 -10.77 5.34
C VAL A 31 -9.55 -9.93 6.53
N THR A 32 -8.27 -10.08 6.93
CA THR A 32 -7.71 -9.32 8.06
C THR A 32 -7.10 -7.98 7.65
N GLN A 33 -7.00 -7.74 6.33
CA GLN A 33 -6.31 -6.58 5.72
C GLN A 33 -4.83 -6.49 6.06
N GLN A 34 -4.23 -7.58 6.54
CA GLN A 34 -2.81 -7.65 6.86
C GLN A 34 -2.00 -7.99 5.61
N GLY A 35 -0.78 -7.49 5.56
CA GLY A 35 0.14 -7.77 4.50
C GLY A 35 1.59 -7.79 4.95
N THR A 36 2.39 -8.49 4.17
CA THR A 36 3.86 -8.47 4.27
C THR A 36 4.41 -8.00 2.95
N SER A 37 5.24 -6.94 2.99
CA SER A 37 5.98 -6.47 1.82
C SER A 37 7.34 -7.12 1.79
N HIS A 38 7.63 -7.86 0.74
CA HIS A 38 8.87 -8.60 0.56
C HIS A 38 9.77 -7.87 -0.43
N HIS A 39 11.05 -7.70 -0.08
CA HIS A 39 12.04 -7.04 -0.91
C HIS A 39 13.30 -7.90 -1.05
N TYR A 40 13.61 -8.27 -2.28
CA TYR A 40 14.87 -8.91 -2.65
C TYR A 40 15.69 -7.93 -3.47
N SER A 41 16.84 -7.51 -2.96
CA SER A 41 17.77 -6.63 -3.67
C SER A 41 19.04 -7.39 -4.00
N ARG A 42 19.50 -7.30 -5.26
CA ARG A 42 20.76 -7.90 -5.72
C ARG A 42 21.85 -6.83 -5.78
N SER A 43 22.97 -7.06 -5.11
CA SER A 43 24.16 -6.21 -5.20
C SER A 43 24.98 -6.53 -6.45
N PRO A 44 25.88 -5.62 -6.88
CA PRO A 44 26.72 -5.83 -8.08
C PRO A 44 27.61 -7.07 -8.01
N ASP A 45 28.00 -7.53 -6.81
CA ASP A 45 28.78 -8.75 -6.58
C ASP A 45 27.92 -10.04 -6.59
N GLY A 46 26.63 -9.92 -6.92
CA GLY A 46 25.71 -11.04 -7.07
C GLY A 46 25.02 -11.50 -5.79
N ARG A 47 25.33 -10.93 -4.62
CA ARG A 47 24.62 -11.27 -3.37
C ARG A 47 23.19 -10.77 -3.40
N VAL A 48 22.29 -11.51 -2.76
CA VAL A 48 20.88 -11.13 -2.59
C VAL A 48 20.61 -10.81 -1.13
N ARG A 49 20.04 -9.64 -0.87
CA ARG A 49 19.54 -9.23 0.45
C ARG A 49 18.03 -9.32 0.46
N TYR A 50 17.48 -10.03 1.43
CA TYR A 50 16.05 -10.08 1.70
C TYR A 50 15.69 -9.15 2.86
N ASN A 51 14.61 -8.39 2.72
CA ASN A 51 13.96 -7.62 3.78
C ASN A 51 12.45 -7.78 3.68
N TYR A 52 11.78 -7.56 4.81
CA TYR A 52 10.33 -7.48 4.81
C TYR A 52 9.82 -6.45 5.82
N SER A 53 8.60 -6.00 5.61
CA SER A 53 7.82 -5.19 6.55
C SER A 53 6.41 -5.73 6.63
N ASN A 54 5.80 -5.63 7.81
CA ASN A 54 4.39 -5.97 8.01
C ASN A 54 3.56 -4.68 8.03
N PHE A 55 2.37 -4.74 7.46
CA PHE A 55 1.42 -3.63 7.46
C PHE A 55 -0.02 -4.13 7.55
N ARG A 56 -0.93 -3.22 7.92
CA ARG A 56 -2.38 -3.41 7.72
C ARG A 56 -2.84 -2.28 6.81
N PHE A 57 -3.36 -2.61 5.64
CA PHE A 57 -3.93 -1.59 4.77
C PHE A 57 -5.34 -1.22 5.23
N LEU A 58 -5.81 -0.04 4.84
CA LEU A 58 -7.14 0.46 5.15
C LEU A 58 -7.78 0.99 3.87
N TRP A 59 -9.10 0.85 3.77
CA TRP A 59 -9.85 1.59 2.76
C TRP A 59 -9.98 3.07 3.15
N PRO A 60 -10.06 4.01 2.17
CA PRO A 60 -10.27 5.42 2.43
C PRO A 60 -11.43 5.70 3.39
N SER A 61 -12.56 5.03 3.19
CA SER A 61 -13.76 5.15 4.02
C SER A 61 -13.57 4.58 5.43
N GLU A 62 -12.84 3.47 5.59
CA GLU A 62 -12.46 2.92 6.90
C GLU A 62 -11.56 3.92 7.66
N CYS A 63 -10.56 4.47 6.98
CA CYS A 63 -9.67 5.48 7.54
C CYS A 63 -10.44 6.75 7.96
N ASP A 64 -11.43 7.17 7.18
CA ASP A 64 -12.30 8.31 7.53
C ASP A 64 -13.17 8.02 8.75
N LEU A 65 -13.70 6.81 8.89
CA LEU A 65 -14.44 6.40 10.08
C LEU A 65 -13.55 6.40 11.31
N MET A 66 -12.34 5.84 11.22
CA MET A 66 -11.35 5.88 12.31
C MET A 66 -10.99 7.31 12.70
N GLY A 67 -10.81 8.20 11.71
CA GLY A 67 -10.59 9.62 11.94
C GLY A 67 -11.74 10.27 12.72
N ARG A 68 -12.99 10.02 12.33
CA ARG A 68 -14.17 10.54 13.04
C ARG A 68 -14.26 10.03 14.47
N LEU A 69 -14.00 8.74 14.70
CA LEU A 69 -13.97 8.14 16.05
C LEU A 69 -12.86 8.76 16.92
N ALA A 70 -11.77 9.23 16.30
CA ALA A 70 -10.72 9.99 16.97
C ALA A 70 -11.03 11.50 17.12
N GLY A 71 -12.22 11.95 16.74
CA GLY A 71 -12.63 13.36 16.80
C GLY A 71 -12.05 14.23 15.67
N LEU A 72 -11.70 13.63 14.54
CA LEU A 72 -11.14 14.33 13.38
C LEU A 72 -12.15 14.44 12.23
N ILE A 73 -12.05 15.54 11.47
CA ILE A 73 -12.87 15.80 10.27
C ILE A 73 -11.95 15.85 9.05
N LEU A 74 -12.21 15.00 8.05
CA LEU A 74 -11.47 15.02 6.79
C LEU A 74 -11.64 16.39 6.11
N ARG A 75 -10.52 16.99 5.72
CA ARG A 75 -10.51 18.27 4.98
C ARG A 75 -10.17 18.13 3.52
N GLN A 76 -9.21 17.28 3.22
CA GLN A 76 -8.72 17.13 1.86
C GLN A 76 -8.18 15.72 1.66
N ARG A 77 -8.38 15.20 0.45
CA ARG A 77 -7.76 13.96 -0.02
C ARG A 77 -7.23 14.17 -1.43
N THR A 78 -5.98 13.80 -1.64
CA THR A 78 -5.28 13.89 -2.93
C THR A 78 -4.56 12.58 -3.21
N ALA A 79 -4.24 12.30 -4.47
CA ALA A 79 -3.51 11.09 -4.83
C ALA A 79 -2.04 11.12 -4.37
N ASP A 80 -1.48 12.32 -4.21
CA ASP A 80 -0.08 12.54 -3.86
C ASP A 80 0.11 13.87 -3.12
N TRP A 81 1.36 14.16 -2.74
CA TRP A 81 1.76 15.41 -2.09
C TRP A 81 1.78 16.62 -3.02
N LYS A 82 1.69 16.43 -4.35
CA LYS A 82 1.57 17.53 -5.33
C LYS A 82 0.14 18.04 -5.44
N GLY A 83 -0.82 17.36 -4.81
CA GLY A 83 -2.21 17.76 -4.78
C GLY A 83 -3.04 17.19 -5.93
N SER A 84 -2.55 16.17 -6.63
CA SER A 84 -3.28 15.53 -7.74
C SER A 84 -4.65 15.01 -7.29
N PRO A 85 -5.71 15.08 -8.12
CA PRO A 85 -7.03 14.57 -7.76
C PRO A 85 -6.98 13.08 -7.38
N PHE A 86 -7.61 12.72 -6.26
CA PHE A 86 -7.77 11.33 -5.85
C PHE A 86 -8.91 10.67 -6.64
N THR A 87 -8.63 9.55 -7.32
CA THR A 87 -9.59 8.83 -8.17
C THR A 87 -9.50 7.31 -7.92
N ALA A 88 -10.36 6.55 -8.59
CA ALA A 88 -10.34 5.09 -8.54
C ALA A 88 -9.05 4.47 -9.13
N GLU A 89 -8.24 5.24 -9.85
CA GLU A 89 -6.96 4.80 -10.43
C GLU A 89 -5.75 5.24 -9.59
N SER A 90 -5.96 5.95 -8.48
CA SER A 90 -4.87 6.36 -7.59
C SER A 90 -4.33 5.18 -6.79
N THR A 91 -3.02 4.92 -6.89
CA THR A 91 -2.34 3.87 -6.13
C THR A 91 -2.00 4.30 -4.70
N ASP A 92 -1.98 5.60 -4.45
CA ASP A 92 -1.69 6.21 -3.15
C ASP A 92 -2.71 7.30 -2.81
N HIS A 93 -2.70 7.75 -1.55
CA HIS A 93 -3.41 8.94 -1.16
C HIS A 93 -2.71 9.68 -0.02
N VAL A 94 -2.90 10.99 -0.01
CA VAL A 94 -2.62 11.87 1.12
C VAL A 94 -3.96 12.35 1.64
N SER A 95 -4.15 12.27 2.94
CA SER A 95 -5.38 12.72 3.60
C SER A 95 -5.03 13.64 4.75
N ILE A 96 -5.70 14.79 4.78
CA ILE A 96 -5.48 15.83 5.78
C ILE A 96 -6.75 15.94 6.60
N TRP A 97 -6.62 15.81 7.91
CA TRP A 97 -7.71 15.98 8.85
C TRP A 97 -7.43 17.16 9.77
N ARG A 98 -8.51 17.75 10.29
CA ARG A 98 -8.44 18.70 11.39
C ARG A 98 -9.16 18.15 12.61
N LYS A 99 -8.75 18.62 13.78
CA LYS A 99 -9.51 18.47 15.03
C LYS A 99 -10.57 19.57 15.13
#